data_AF-A0A2S7VQH2-F1
#
_entry.id   AF-A0A2S7VQH2-F1
#
_cell.length_a   1.000
_cell.length_b   1.000
_cell.length_c   1.000
_cell.angle_alpha   90.00
_cell.angle_beta   90.00
_cell.angle_gamma   90.00
#
_symmetry.space_group_name_H-M   'P 1'
#
loop_
_entity.id
_entity.type
_entity.pdbx_description
1 polymer ?
#
loop_
_entity_poly.entity_id
_entity_poly.type
_entity_poly.pdbx_seq_one_letter_code
_entity_poly.pdbx_strand_id
1 'polypeptide(L)' 'MLEDRITEIDGNHTETVRGNRAIKANNITEDADTIKFNGGKGVCTGASICPFMGKPHVDVSTTVFAGKD' A
#
# COMPACT_ATOMS: atom_id res chain seq x y z
N MET A 1 -28.60 0.83 -0.70
CA MET A 1 -27.29 1.53 -0.64
C MET A 1 -27.17 2.03 0.79
N LEU A 2 -26.09 1.69 1.51
CA LEU A 2 -25.79 2.40 2.76
C LEU A 2 -25.05 3.66 2.31
N GLU A 3 -25.73 4.80 2.35
CA GLU A 3 -25.22 6.07 1.83
C GLU A 3 -23.99 6.51 2.63
N ASP A 4 -24.00 6.25 3.95
CA ASP A 4 -22.86 6.39 4.83
C ASP A 4 -22.74 5.17 5.75
N ARG A 5 -21.51 4.67 5.95
CA ARG A 5 -21.21 3.61 6.93
C ARG A 5 -19.99 4.01 7.73
N ILE A 6 -20.18 4.24 9.02
CA ILE A 6 -19.11 4.43 9.99
C ILE A 6 -18.90 3.12 10.74
N THR A 7 -17.65 2.75 11.01
CA THR A 7 -17.31 1.59 11.81
C THR A 7 -16.13 1.95 12.70
N GLU A 8 -16.33 1.86 14.00
CA GLU A 8 -15.31 2.10 15.02
C GLU A 8 -14.93 0.75 15.64
N ILE A 9 -13.64 0.54 15.87
CA ILE A 9 -13.08 -0.70 16.41
C ILE A 9 -12.13 -0.33 17.54
N ASP A 10 -12.59 -0.45 18.79
CA ASP A 10 -11.80 -0.11 19.99
C ASP A 10 -10.66 -1.10 20.29
N GLY A 11 -10.65 -2.24 19.59
CA GLY A 11 -9.68 -3.31 19.76
C GLY A 11 -8.94 -3.65 18.48
N ASN A 12 -8.45 -4.89 18.41
CA ASN A 12 -7.72 -5.37 17.25
C ASN A 12 -8.65 -5.71 16.09
N HIS A 13 -8.28 -5.30 14.87
CA HIS A 13 -8.93 -5.72 13.64
C HIS A 13 -8.02 -6.67 12.86
N THR A 14 -8.55 -7.84 12.47
CA THR A 14 -7.87 -8.77 11.55
C THR A 14 -8.83 -9.16 10.44
N GLU A 15 -8.48 -8.79 9.20
CA GLU A 15 -9.25 -9.12 8.00
C GLU A 15 -8.52 -10.17 7.17
N THR A 16 -9.19 -11.28 6.84
CA THR A 16 -8.66 -12.27 5.89
C THR A 16 -9.55 -12.33 4.66
N VAL A 17 -9.04 -11.84 3.52
CA VAL A 17 -9.72 -11.91 2.23
C VAL A 17 -9.13 -13.05 1.42
N ARG A 18 -9.90 -14.11 1.16
CA ARG A 18 -9.47 -15.26 0.35
C ARG A 18 -9.50 -15.00 -1.16
N GLY A 19 -10.35 -14.06 -1.58
CA GLY A 19 -10.44 -13.59 -2.96
C GLY A 19 -9.67 -12.28 -3.15
N ASN A 20 -10.25 -11.37 -3.93
CA ASN A 20 -9.65 -10.07 -4.20
C ASN A 20 -10.24 -9.00 -3.27
N ARG A 21 -9.38 -8.16 -2.69
CA ARG A 21 -9.78 -6.91 -2.03
C ARG A 21 -9.55 -5.76 -2.99
N ALA A 22 -10.59 -5.02 -3.35
CA ALA A 22 -10.50 -3.82 -4.17
C ALA A 22 -11.06 -2.64 -3.39
N ILE A 23 -10.24 -1.59 -3.23
CA ILE A 23 -10.63 -0.35 -2.56
C ILE A 23 -10.55 0.76 -3.59
N LYS A 24 -11.65 1.51 -3.76
CA LYS A 24 -11.72 2.67 -4.66
C LYS A 24 -12.34 3.83 -3.88
N ALA A 25 -11.56 4.88 -3.69
CA ALA A 25 -11.99 6.10 -3.03
C ALA A 25 -11.27 7.30 -3.65
N ASN A 26 -11.82 8.50 -3.48
CA ASN A 26 -11.13 9.73 -3.88
C ASN A 26 -9.86 9.98 -3.05
N ASN A 27 -9.88 9.56 -1.78
CA ASN A 27 -8.74 9.61 -0.86
C ASN A 27 -8.73 8.37 0.05
N ILE A 28 -7.54 7.86 0.35
CA ILE A 28 -7.30 6.80 1.34
C ILE A 28 -6.18 7.31 2.24
N THR A 29 -6.40 7.33 3.55
CA THR A 29 -5.42 7.72 4.56
C THR A 29 -5.23 6.58 5.55
N GLU A 30 -3.98 6.16 5.75
CA GLU A 30 -3.60 5.15 6.72
C GLU A 30 -2.55 5.77 7.66
N ASP A 31 -2.97 6.14 8.87
CA ASP A 31 -2.09 6.67 9.91
C ASP A 31 -1.76 5.54 10.90
N ALA A 32 -0.53 5.05 10.87
CA ALA A 32 -0.08 3.95 11.72
C ALA A 32 1.42 4.03 12.02
N ASP A 33 1.84 3.48 13.17
CA ASP A 33 3.25 3.33 13.52
C ASP A 33 4.02 2.48 12.49
N THR A 34 3.35 1.52 11.84
CA THR A 34 3.94 0.71 10.77
C THR A 34 2.88 0.20 9.80
N ILE A 35 3.13 0.39 8.49
CA ILE A 35 2.35 -0.19 7.40
C ILE A 35 3.27 -1.14 6.62
N LYS A 36 2.87 -2.42 6.50
CA LYS A 36 3.67 -3.45 5.81
C LYS A 36 2.92 -4.02 4.62
N PHE A 37 3.44 -3.77 3.42
CA PHE A 37 3.04 -4.52 2.22
C PHE A 37 3.97 -5.72 2.01
N ASN A 38 3.44 -6.81 1.44
CA ASN A 38 4.20 -8.03 1.12
C ASN A 38 5.08 -8.53 2.29
N GLY A 39 4.52 -8.57 3.50
CA GLY A 39 5.21 -9.01 4.71
C GLY A 39 6.30 -8.05 5.23
N GLY A 40 6.37 -6.82 4.71
CA GLY A 40 7.36 -5.81 5.12
C GLY A 40 8.68 -5.90 4.36
N LYS A 41 8.75 -6.63 3.24
CA LYS A 41 9.87 -6.55 2.31
C LYS A 41 9.94 -5.13 1.71
N GLY A 42 11.16 -4.59 1.56
CA GLY A 42 11.37 -3.25 1.03
C GLY A 42 10.67 -3.07 -0.32
N VAL A 43 9.91 -1.99 -0.46
CA VAL A 43 9.23 -1.63 -1.70
C VAL A 43 10.07 -0.57 -2.40
N CYS A 44 10.78 -0.96 -3.46
CA CYS A 44 11.35 0.01 -4.39
C CYS A 44 10.38 0.20 -5.55
N THR A 45 9.96 1.44 -5.81
CA THR A 45 9.10 1.76 -6.94
C THR A 45 9.94 1.77 -8.21
N GLY A 46 9.41 1.20 -9.30
CA GLY A 46 10.08 1.18 -10.61
C GLY A 46 10.42 2.57 -11.18
N ALA A 47 9.79 3.62 -10.65
CA ALA A 47 10.04 4.99 -11.04
C ALA A 47 11.15 5.69 -10.22
N SER A 48 11.74 5.01 -9.23
CA SER A 48 12.86 5.54 -8.46
C SER A 48 14.16 5.42 -9.28
N ILE A 49 14.78 6.57 -9.59
CA ILE A 49 16.10 6.63 -10.22
C ILE A 49 17.16 6.65 -9.14
N CYS A 50 18.14 5.75 -9.23
CA CYS A 50 19.27 5.73 -8.31
C CYS A 50 20.05 7.05 -8.43
N PRO A 51 20.15 7.87 -7.36
CA PRO A 51 20.81 9.18 -7.43
C PRO A 51 22.32 9.08 -7.71
N PHE A 52 22.93 7.94 -7.38
CA PHE A 52 24.35 7.69 -7.64
C PHE A 52 24.64 7.24 -9.06
N MET A 53 23.72 6.48 -9.67
CA MET A 53 23.94 5.84 -10.97
C MET A 53 23.18 6.51 -12.13
N GLY A 54 22.19 7.36 -11.83
CA GLY A 54 21.32 7.98 -12.83
C GLY A 54 20.46 6.99 -13.61
N LYS A 55 20.32 5.75 -13.12
CA LYS A 55 19.59 4.64 -13.76
C LYS A 55 18.46 4.13 -12.86
N PRO A 56 17.40 3.53 -13.42
CA PRO A 56 16.36 2.88 -12.61
C PRO A 56 16.94 1.83 -11.68
N HIS A 57 16.37 1.69 -10.48
CA HIS A 57 16.66 0.53 -9.64
C HIS A 57 16.22 -0.76 -10.35
N VAL A 58 17.10 -1.78 -10.35
CA VAL A 58 16.81 -3.08 -11.00
C VAL A 58 15.98 -4.00 -10.10
N ASP A 59 16.03 -3.77 -8.79
CA ASP A 59 15.36 -4.58 -7.76
C ASP A 59 14.08 -3.90 -7.29
N VAL A 60 13.11 -3.80 -8.19
CA VAL A 60 11.81 -3.17 -7.91
C VAL A 60 10.77 -4.22 -7.55
N SER A 61 9.82 -3.83 -6.71
CA SER A 61 8.77 -4.75 -6.27
C SER A 61 7.89 -5.17 -7.45
N THR A 62 7.69 -6.49 -7.63
CA THR A 62 6.75 -7.07 -8.61
C THR A 62 5.34 -7.26 -8.06
N THR A 63 5.10 -6.88 -6.80
CA THR A 63 3.86 -7.17 -6.06
C THR A 63 3.17 -5.90 -5.59
N VAL A 64 3.94 -4.98 -5.02
CA VAL A 64 3.54 -3.61 -4.67
C VAL A 64 3.97 -2.68 -5.78
N PHE A 65 3.01 -1.96 -6.35
CA PHE A 65 3.23 -0.92 -7.36
C PHE A 65 2.78 0.40 -6.75
N ALA A 66 3.64 1.40 -6.76
CA ALA A 66 3.30 2.76 -6.36
C ALA A 66 3.74 3.72 -7.46
N GLY A 67 2.94 4.78 -7.63
CA GLY A 67 3.23 5.84 -8.59
C GLY A 67 4.52 6.61 -8.24
N LYS A 68 5.00 7.39 -9.19
CA LYS A 68 5.97 8.46 -8.91
C LYS A 68 5.19 9.72 -8.55
N ASP A 69 5.67 10.46 -7.56
CA ASP A 69 5.37 11.89 -7.44
C ASP A 69 6.02 12.68 -8.59
#